data_AF-A0A520LU34-F1
#
_entry.id   AF-A0A520LU34-F1
#
_cell.length_a   1.000
_cell.length_b   1.000
_cell.length_c   1.000
_cell.angle_alpha   90.00
_cell.angle_beta   90.00
_cell.angle_gamma   90.00
#
_symmetry.space_group_name_H-M   'P 1'
#
loop_
_entity.id
_entity.type
_entity.pdbx_description
1 polymer ?
#
loop_
_entity_poly.entity_id
_entity_poly.type
_entity_poly.pdbx_seq_one_letter_code
_entity_poly.pdbx_strand_id
1 'polypeptide(L)'
;MDFFDRQELSRKNSKRLIFYYIIAVICIVCSFGFAVLGARYIFLVQQSAQTNPLLRQSFFDSEFFIYSAFGVLVLIILTTIFKIVALSGGGAAVAKSLGGKEVDPTTSDPRHRRLINVVEEMSIASGVPVPSIYVMEQEDGINAFAAGHSSSNATIGVTAGCLNKLSRSELQGVIAHEFSHILNGDMRLNIRMMSVLYGILMMFIIGKFILRGFGRSSYRSRSSSKDGGGQGFIIVVALALLLIGLMGSIMARLIKAALSRQREYLADASAVQFTRDPSGISGALKKIGGFAGARIEHPRGEEASHMFFGSCYKKKLSNLFATHPPIGERIAAIGGTFDGNQHLPKGSELDSGQISMDESQSLVSSFSDSSTYGSDPERGFFEEKDLNQIGQIMADQVVVAQRIVSEIDESLISLVHQKSGALAIVYSLLLSEEEQVRDDQFKIIKVSCEDEVFKNFKTISDQITDMHSTEKIALLDLAIPALRRLSPEEYRKFCEIIN
;
A
#
# COMPACT_ATOMS: atom_id res chain seq x y z
N MET A 1 3.74 -11.50 26.77
CA MET A 1 3.27 -10.21 26.23
C MET A 1 2.06 -10.50 25.39
N ASP A 2 0.95 -9.89 25.75
CA ASP A 2 -0.32 -10.00 25.05
C ASP A 2 -0.26 -9.23 23.71
N PHE A 3 -1.16 -9.54 22.77
CA PHE A 3 -1.27 -8.87 21.46
C PHE A 3 -1.45 -7.36 21.62
N PHE A 4 -2.26 -6.93 22.59
CA PHE A 4 -2.54 -5.53 22.89
C PHE A 4 -1.32 -4.77 23.44
N ASP A 5 -0.49 -5.41 24.27
CA ASP A 5 0.76 -4.83 24.78
C ASP A 5 1.72 -4.47 23.63
N ARG A 6 1.81 -5.35 22.61
CA ARG A 6 2.64 -5.12 21.42
C ARG A 6 2.10 -3.95 20.58
N GLN A 7 0.78 -3.79 20.51
CA GLN A 7 0.15 -2.68 19.79
C GLN A 7 0.41 -1.33 20.47
N GLU A 8 0.34 -1.25 21.80
CA GLU A 8 0.61 -0.02 22.55
C GLU A 8 2.09 0.38 22.49
N LEU A 9 3.01 -0.61 22.58
CA LEU A 9 4.45 -0.38 22.45
C LEU A 9 4.80 0.20 21.07
N SER A 10 4.16 -0.30 20.00
CA SER A 10 4.32 0.21 18.63
C SER A 10 3.91 1.70 18.51
N ARG A 11 2.82 2.10 19.17
CA ARG A 11 2.36 3.51 19.19
C ARG A 11 3.35 4.43 19.91
N LYS A 12 3.88 4.01 21.08
CA LYS A 12 4.89 4.80 21.83
C LYS A 12 6.19 4.94 21.04
N ASN A 13 6.64 3.88 20.37
CA ASN A 13 7.84 3.91 19.53
C ASN A 13 7.70 4.85 18.32
N SER A 14 6.49 4.99 17.79
CA SER A 14 6.20 5.89 16.66
C SER A 14 6.39 7.38 17.01
N LYS A 15 6.10 7.80 18.26
CA LYS A 15 6.34 9.20 18.69
C LYS A 15 7.83 9.49 18.86
N ARG A 16 8.59 8.56 19.44
CA ARG A 16 10.06 8.67 19.59
C ARG A 16 10.76 8.79 18.23
N LEU A 17 10.16 8.25 17.18
CA LEU A 17 10.68 8.34 15.83
C LEU A 17 10.72 9.76 15.27
N ILE A 18 9.60 10.48 15.42
CA ILE A 18 9.48 11.85 14.91
C ILE A 18 10.57 12.71 15.56
N PHE A 19 10.84 12.46 16.84
CA PHE A 19 11.93 13.07 17.56
C PHE A 19 13.32 12.75 16.97
N TYR A 20 13.64 11.45 16.73
CA TYR A 20 14.91 11.08 16.09
C TYR A 20 15.06 11.63 14.67
N TYR A 21 13.96 11.73 13.92
CA TYR A 21 13.96 12.35 12.60
C TYR A 21 14.30 13.85 12.67
N ILE A 22 13.67 14.59 13.59
CA ILE A 22 13.97 16.02 13.79
C ILE A 22 15.45 16.21 14.12
N ILE A 23 16.00 15.38 15.01
CA ILE A 23 17.44 15.41 15.33
C ILE A 23 18.28 15.15 14.08
N ALA A 24 17.94 14.13 13.29
CA ALA A 24 18.68 13.81 12.07
C ALA A 24 18.68 14.98 11.07
N VAL A 25 17.54 15.65 10.87
CA VAL A 25 17.45 16.85 10.01
C VAL A 25 18.32 17.99 10.54
N ILE A 26 18.28 18.27 11.85
CA ILE A 26 19.13 19.29 12.46
C ILE A 26 20.61 18.97 12.21
N CYS A 27 21.03 17.72 12.47
CA CYS A 27 22.40 17.29 12.22
C CYS A 27 22.81 17.43 10.75
N ILE A 28 21.93 17.08 9.80
CA ILE A 28 22.15 17.22 8.36
C ILE A 28 22.32 18.70 7.97
N VAL A 29 21.42 19.56 8.43
CA VAL A 29 21.43 21.00 8.14
C VAL A 29 22.69 21.66 8.70
N CYS A 30 23.04 21.38 9.95
CA CYS A 30 24.27 21.89 10.57
C CYS A 30 25.52 21.37 9.83
N SER A 31 25.59 20.07 9.53
CA SER A 31 26.71 19.48 8.80
C SER A 31 26.90 20.11 7.43
N PHE A 32 25.79 20.40 6.73
CA PHE A 32 25.83 21.09 5.45
C PHE A 32 26.34 22.52 5.58
N GLY A 33 25.80 23.28 6.55
CA GLY A 33 26.26 24.65 6.81
C GLY A 33 27.77 24.72 7.08
N PHE A 34 28.31 23.81 7.90
CA PHE A 34 29.75 23.73 8.14
C PHE A 34 30.56 23.34 6.90
N ALA A 35 30.05 22.41 6.09
CA ALA A 35 30.72 22.01 4.84
C ALA A 35 30.83 23.16 3.83
N VAL A 36 29.75 23.93 3.65
CA VAL A 36 29.74 25.08 2.73
C VAL A 36 30.57 26.25 3.28
N LEU A 37 30.56 26.47 4.59
CA LEU A 37 31.42 27.46 5.25
C LEU A 37 32.91 27.11 5.07
N GLY A 38 33.29 25.83 5.26
CA GLY A 38 34.63 25.34 4.96
C GLY A 38 35.01 25.50 3.49
N ALA A 39 34.10 25.17 2.56
CA ALA A 39 34.30 25.36 1.13
C ALA A 39 34.54 26.84 0.77
N ARG A 40 33.76 27.75 1.37
CA ARG A 40 33.92 29.19 1.18
C ARG A 40 35.25 29.67 1.73
N TYR A 41 35.65 29.22 2.92
CA TYR A 41 36.94 29.58 3.51
C TYR A 41 38.10 29.18 2.59
N ILE A 42 38.13 27.93 2.10
CA ILE A 42 39.15 27.46 1.15
C ILE A 42 39.15 28.31 -0.12
N PHE A 43 37.96 28.57 -0.69
CA PHE A 43 37.82 29.39 -1.88
C PHE A 43 38.39 30.80 -1.70
N LEU A 44 38.05 31.45 -0.58
CA LEU A 44 38.53 32.79 -0.26
C LEU A 44 40.04 32.83 0.03
N VAL A 45 40.59 31.83 0.73
CA VAL A 45 42.04 31.70 0.97
C VAL A 45 42.79 31.51 -0.35
N GLN A 46 42.25 30.72 -1.28
CA GLN A 46 42.86 30.50 -2.58
C GLN A 46 42.84 31.77 -3.46
N GLN A 47 41.79 32.59 -3.33
CA GLN A 47 41.67 33.88 -4.02
C GLN A 47 42.55 34.97 -3.38
N SER A 48 42.64 35.01 -2.04
CA SER A 48 43.46 35.99 -1.32
C SER A 48 44.96 35.72 -1.45
N ALA A 49 45.38 34.45 -1.52
CA ALA A 49 46.76 34.07 -1.85
C ALA A 49 47.22 34.62 -3.21
N GLN A 50 46.31 34.90 -4.13
CA GLN A 50 46.61 35.53 -5.43
C GLN A 50 46.62 37.07 -5.39
N THR A 51 46.02 37.71 -4.37
CA THR A 51 45.78 39.16 -4.35
C THR A 51 46.43 39.91 -3.19
N ASN A 52 46.40 39.40 -1.95
CA ASN A 52 47.07 40.00 -0.78
C ASN A 52 47.23 38.99 0.39
N PRO A 53 48.46 38.57 0.78
CA PRO A 53 48.69 37.52 1.78
C PRO A 53 48.49 37.94 3.25
N LEU A 54 48.25 39.21 3.55
CA LEU A 54 48.13 39.74 4.93
C LEU A 54 46.69 39.76 5.47
N LEU A 55 45.67 39.46 4.65
CA LEU A 55 44.29 39.43 5.11
C LEU A 55 43.98 38.11 5.82
N ARG A 56 44.08 38.11 7.16
CA ARG A 56 43.58 37.03 8.00
C ARG A 56 42.04 37.08 8.03
N GLN A 57 41.41 36.33 7.14
CA GLN A 57 39.95 36.18 7.17
C GLN A 57 39.51 35.25 8.31
N SER A 58 38.43 35.62 9.00
CA SER A 58 37.77 34.74 9.96
C SER A 58 37.27 33.49 9.25
N PHE A 59 37.57 32.32 9.81
CA PHE A 59 37.02 31.05 9.33
C PHE A 59 35.49 31.02 9.46
N PHE A 60 34.98 31.59 10.55
CA PHE A 60 33.56 31.53 10.88
C PHE A 60 32.86 32.83 10.49
N ASP A 61 31.92 32.71 9.56
CA ASP A 61 30.96 33.74 9.16
C ASP A 61 29.56 33.25 9.51
N SER A 62 29.01 33.82 10.58
CA SER A 62 27.72 33.42 11.13
C SER A 62 26.57 33.66 10.16
N GLU A 63 26.60 34.75 9.39
CA GLU A 63 25.53 35.09 8.44
C GLU A 63 25.48 34.06 7.32
N PHE A 64 26.64 33.75 6.73
CA PHE A 64 26.73 32.78 5.66
C PHE A 64 26.33 31.36 6.10
N PHE A 65 26.71 30.96 7.32
CA PHE A 65 26.24 29.70 7.91
C PHE A 65 24.71 29.67 8.05
N ILE A 66 24.11 30.73 8.58
CA ILE A 66 22.66 30.81 8.79
C ILE A 66 21.92 30.75 7.43
N TYR A 67 22.35 31.51 6.43
CA TYR A 67 21.72 31.49 5.11
C TYR A 67 21.83 30.14 4.41
N SER A 68 23.01 29.49 4.46
CA SER A 68 23.20 28.17 3.84
C SER A 68 22.41 27.06 4.56
N ALA A 69 22.39 27.07 5.89
CA ALA A 69 21.59 26.17 6.70
C ALA A 69 20.09 26.37 6.45
N PHE A 70 19.62 27.62 6.44
CA PHE A 70 18.24 27.96 6.14
C PHE A 70 17.84 27.54 4.73
N GLY A 71 18.69 27.76 3.72
CA GLY A 71 18.43 27.35 2.35
C GLY A 71 18.21 25.84 2.21
N VAL A 72 19.02 25.02 2.87
CA VAL A 72 18.83 23.56 2.87
C VAL A 72 17.61 23.13 3.67
N LEU A 73 17.33 23.77 4.79
CA LEU A 73 16.11 23.50 5.55
C LEU A 73 14.86 23.78 4.71
N VAL A 74 14.81 24.92 4.03
CA VAL A 74 13.73 25.28 3.12
C VAL A 74 13.64 24.27 1.97
N LEU A 75 14.76 23.85 1.38
CA LEU A 75 14.77 22.83 0.33
C LEU A 75 14.14 21.51 0.82
N ILE A 76 14.53 21.01 2.00
CA ILE A 76 13.97 19.78 2.58
C ILE A 76 12.47 19.94 2.83
N ILE A 77 12.03 21.08 3.37
CA ILE A 77 10.62 21.34 3.65
C ILE A 77 9.81 21.41 2.35
N LEU A 78 10.25 22.19 1.36
CA LEU A 78 9.55 22.35 0.08
C LEU A 78 9.44 21.02 -0.67
N THR A 79 10.52 20.23 -0.71
CA THR A 79 10.49 18.91 -1.38
C THR A 79 9.63 17.90 -0.63
N THR A 80 9.58 17.97 0.70
CA THR A 80 8.65 17.16 1.51
C THR A 80 7.20 17.55 1.23
N ILE A 81 6.87 18.85 1.25
CA ILE A 81 5.52 19.35 0.95
C ILE A 81 5.10 18.96 -0.47
N PHE A 82 5.99 19.17 -1.45
CA PHE A 82 5.76 18.75 -2.83
C PHE A 82 5.40 17.25 -2.91
N LYS A 83 6.13 16.40 -2.18
CA LYS A 83 5.85 14.95 -2.16
C LYS A 83 4.54 14.62 -1.46
N ILE A 84 4.20 15.31 -0.37
CA ILE A 84 2.90 15.15 0.31
C ILE A 84 1.75 15.49 -0.66
N VAL A 85 1.86 16.61 -1.38
CA VAL A 85 0.86 17.02 -2.37
C VAL A 85 0.78 16.01 -3.52
N ALA A 86 1.92 15.53 -4.03
CA ALA A 86 1.96 14.53 -5.09
C ALA A 86 1.32 13.18 -4.67
N LEU A 87 1.35 12.84 -3.38
CA LEU A 87 0.75 11.63 -2.81
C LEU A 87 -0.63 11.87 -2.18
N SER A 88 -1.22 13.05 -2.36
CA SER A 88 -2.53 13.39 -1.78
C SER A 88 -3.67 12.58 -2.38
N GLY A 89 -3.54 12.12 -3.63
CA GLY A 89 -4.54 11.30 -4.35
C GLY A 89 -4.74 9.88 -3.82
N GLY A 90 -4.28 9.57 -2.61
CA GLY A 90 -4.50 8.30 -1.92
C GLY A 90 -3.69 7.12 -2.46
N GLY A 91 -4.17 5.91 -2.20
CA GLY A 91 -3.49 4.67 -2.57
C GLY A 91 -3.34 4.49 -4.09
N ALA A 92 -4.35 4.89 -4.85
CA ALA A 92 -4.33 4.84 -6.31
C ALA A 92 -3.19 5.68 -6.93
N ALA A 93 -2.90 6.86 -6.37
CA ALA A 93 -1.80 7.71 -6.83
C ALA A 93 -0.44 7.02 -6.61
N VAL A 94 -0.25 6.36 -5.46
CA VAL A 94 0.96 5.58 -5.17
C VAL A 94 1.08 4.44 -6.18
N ALA A 95 0.02 3.65 -6.38
CA ALA A 95 0.05 2.50 -7.28
C ALA A 95 0.35 2.88 -8.72
N LYS A 96 -0.30 3.91 -9.26
CA LYS A 96 -0.03 4.43 -10.61
C LYS A 96 1.40 4.96 -10.75
N SER A 97 1.93 5.61 -9.70
CA SER A 97 3.31 6.13 -9.71
C SER A 97 4.38 5.05 -9.79
N LEU A 98 4.02 3.82 -9.40
CA LEU A 98 4.84 2.60 -9.46
C LEU A 98 4.57 1.76 -10.72
N GLY A 99 3.77 2.26 -11.67
CA GLY A 99 3.44 1.55 -12.91
C GLY A 99 2.30 0.55 -12.77
N GLY A 100 1.59 0.53 -11.63
CA GLY A 100 0.43 -0.33 -11.44
C GLY A 100 -0.73 0.03 -12.36
N LYS A 101 -1.36 -0.99 -12.96
CA LYS A 101 -2.62 -0.87 -13.70
C LYS A 101 -3.76 -1.39 -12.83
N GLU A 102 -4.87 -0.67 -12.81
CA GLU A 102 -6.05 -1.08 -12.06
C GLU A 102 -6.65 -2.35 -12.66
N VAL A 103 -7.08 -3.27 -11.81
CA VAL A 103 -7.71 -4.53 -12.22
C VAL A 103 -9.20 -4.31 -12.43
N ASP A 104 -9.67 -4.68 -13.62
CA ASP A 104 -11.09 -4.71 -13.95
C ASP A 104 -11.78 -5.88 -13.20
N PRO A 105 -12.85 -5.65 -12.44
CA PRO A 105 -13.62 -6.71 -11.77
C PRO A 105 -14.17 -7.76 -12.74
N THR A 106 -14.49 -7.33 -13.97
CA THR A 106 -15.09 -8.16 -15.00
C THR A 106 -14.05 -8.90 -15.85
N THR A 107 -12.77 -8.79 -15.47
CA THR A 107 -11.66 -9.44 -16.17
C THR A 107 -11.91 -10.93 -16.41
N SER A 108 -11.50 -11.41 -17.59
CA SER A 108 -11.51 -12.83 -17.94
C SER A 108 -10.19 -13.53 -17.62
N ASP A 109 -9.15 -12.80 -17.19
CA ASP A 109 -7.87 -13.41 -16.79
C ASP A 109 -8.06 -14.19 -15.46
N PRO A 110 -7.85 -15.53 -15.45
CA PRO A 110 -7.97 -16.34 -14.24
C PRO A 110 -7.07 -15.88 -13.09
N ARG A 111 -5.91 -15.28 -13.39
CA ARG A 111 -4.98 -14.78 -12.38
C ARG A 111 -5.53 -13.55 -11.67
N HIS A 112 -6.13 -12.64 -12.43
CA HIS A 112 -6.77 -11.45 -11.87
C HIS A 112 -8.03 -11.80 -11.10
N ARG A 113 -8.86 -12.75 -11.59
CA ARG A 113 -10.01 -13.27 -10.82
C ARG A 113 -9.57 -13.90 -9.50
N ARG A 114 -8.54 -14.73 -9.51
CA ARG A 114 -7.97 -15.31 -8.28
C ARG A 114 -7.56 -14.23 -7.29
N LEU A 115 -6.91 -13.15 -7.77
CA LEU A 115 -6.53 -12.03 -6.91
C LEU A 115 -7.74 -11.31 -6.33
N ILE A 116 -8.77 -11.04 -7.14
CA ILE A 116 -10.01 -10.39 -6.68
C ILE A 116 -10.64 -11.21 -5.56
N ASN A 117 -10.86 -12.51 -5.78
CA ASN A 117 -11.46 -13.40 -4.79
C ASN A 117 -10.65 -13.41 -3.48
N VAL A 118 -9.33 -13.52 -3.57
CA VAL A 118 -8.45 -13.50 -2.38
C VAL A 118 -8.55 -12.16 -1.64
N VAL A 119 -8.63 -11.03 -2.33
CA VAL A 119 -8.78 -9.71 -1.71
C VAL A 119 -10.14 -9.58 -1.03
N GLU A 120 -11.21 -10.08 -1.63
CA GLU A 120 -12.56 -10.08 -1.05
C GLU A 120 -12.63 -10.97 0.19
N GLU A 121 -12.04 -12.17 0.15
CA GLU A 121 -11.92 -13.07 1.30
C GLU A 121 -11.20 -12.40 2.47
N MET A 122 -10.11 -11.67 2.20
CA MET A 122 -9.37 -10.97 3.25
C MET A 122 -10.09 -9.70 3.75
N SER A 123 -10.90 -9.07 2.90
CA SER A 123 -11.82 -7.99 3.32
C SER A 123 -12.82 -8.50 4.36
N ILE A 124 -13.43 -9.65 4.10
CA ILE A 124 -14.37 -10.30 5.02
C ILE A 124 -13.65 -10.71 6.31
N ALA A 125 -12.51 -11.41 6.21
CA ALA A 125 -11.79 -11.92 7.37
C ALA A 125 -11.26 -10.83 8.30
N SER A 126 -10.90 -9.66 7.75
CA SER A 126 -10.33 -8.55 8.51
C SER A 126 -11.33 -7.46 8.90
N GLY A 127 -12.55 -7.50 8.35
CA GLY A 127 -13.55 -6.44 8.51
C GLY A 127 -13.16 -5.11 7.87
N VAL A 128 -12.20 -5.11 6.94
CA VAL A 128 -11.76 -3.93 6.20
C VAL A 128 -12.44 -3.92 4.84
N PRO A 129 -13.08 -2.82 4.41
CA PRO A 129 -13.82 -2.82 3.16
C PRO A 129 -12.89 -2.95 1.94
N VAL A 130 -13.32 -3.73 0.95
CA VAL A 130 -12.55 -4.14 -0.25
C VAL A 130 -11.74 -2.98 -0.86
N PRO A 131 -10.40 -3.02 -0.85
CA PRO A 131 -9.55 -1.99 -1.43
C PRO A 131 -9.51 -2.08 -2.96
N SER A 132 -9.15 -0.97 -3.62
CA SER A 132 -8.88 -1.00 -5.06
C SER A 132 -7.63 -1.84 -5.37
N ILE A 133 -7.65 -2.59 -6.47
CA ILE A 133 -6.61 -3.59 -6.79
C ILE A 133 -5.81 -3.13 -8.00
N TYR A 134 -4.48 -3.15 -7.89
CA TYR A 134 -3.56 -2.77 -8.97
C TYR A 134 -2.52 -3.86 -9.20
N VAL A 135 -2.15 -4.09 -10.46
CA VAL A 135 -1.11 -5.05 -10.86
C VAL A 135 0.04 -4.32 -11.55
N MET A 136 1.26 -4.56 -11.10
CA MET A 136 2.51 -4.14 -11.73
C MET A 136 2.97 -5.26 -12.68
N GLU A 137 2.47 -5.22 -13.92
CA GLU A 137 2.68 -6.27 -14.93
C GLU A 137 4.14 -6.43 -15.37
N GLN A 138 4.95 -5.37 -15.24
CA GLN A 138 6.36 -5.36 -15.66
C GLN A 138 7.32 -5.89 -14.57
N GLU A 139 6.81 -6.29 -13.41
CA GLU A 139 7.61 -6.65 -12.25
C GLU A 139 7.52 -8.16 -11.94
N ASP A 140 8.63 -8.87 -12.15
CA ASP A 140 8.71 -10.33 -11.96
C ASP A 140 9.02 -10.76 -10.52
N GLY A 141 9.50 -9.85 -9.67
CA GLY A 141 9.77 -10.15 -8.25
C GLY A 141 8.48 -10.39 -7.48
N ILE A 142 8.50 -11.26 -6.46
CA ILE A 142 7.32 -11.48 -5.60
C ILE A 142 7.20 -10.31 -4.63
N ASN A 143 6.24 -9.43 -4.89
CA ASN A 143 5.97 -8.28 -4.03
C ASN A 143 4.51 -7.80 -4.07
N ALA A 144 4.06 -7.24 -2.96
CA ALA A 144 2.77 -6.59 -2.80
C ALA A 144 2.91 -5.37 -1.88
N PHE A 145 1.94 -4.47 -1.86
CA PHE A 145 1.91 -3.36 -0.91
C PHE A 145 0.48 -2.85 -0.68
N ALA A 146 0.22 -2.33 0.51
CA ALA A 146 -0.95 -1.52 0.83
C ALA A 146 -0.62 -0.01 0.87
N ALA A 147 -1.45 0.81 0.24
CA ALA A 147 -1.33 2.27 0.21
C ALA A 147 -2.68 2.95 0.45
N GLY A 148 -2.69 4.05 1.19
CA GLY A 148 -3.92 4.80 1.47
C GLY A 148 -3.81 5.73 2.66
N HIS A 149 -4.73 6.70 2.76
CA HIS A 149 -4.83 7.62 3.91
C HIS A 149 -5.76 7.11 5.01
N SER A 150 -6.67 6.21 4.67
CA SER A 150 -7.65 5.53 5.55
C SER A 150 -7.94 4.14 5.00
N SER A 151 -8.53 3.26 5.81
CA SER A 151 -9.06 1.96 5.35
C SER A 151 -10.12 2.12 4.26
N SER A 152 -10.91 3.19 4.32
CA SER A 152 -11.89 3.56 3.30
C SER A 152 -11.30 4.09 1.99
N ASN A 153 -10.00 4.39 1.92
CA ASN A 153 -9.29 4.77 0.70
C ASN A 153 -7.96 3.99 0.59
N ALA A 154 -8.07 2.68 0.80
CA ALA A 154 -6.98 1.74 0.70
C ALA A 154 -6.87 1.18 -0.73
N THR A 155 -5.65 0.88 -1.13
CA THR A 155 -5.31 0.26 -2.42
C THR A 155 -4.28 -0.82 -2.17
N ILE A 156 -4.48 -1.98 -2.78
CA ILE A 156 -3.50 -3.07 -2.79
C ILE A 156 -2.87 -3.12 -4.17
N GLY A 157 -1.54 -3.02 -4.21
CA GLY A 157 -0.75 -3.26 -5.41
C GLY A 157 -0.05 -4.61 -5.32
N VAL A 158 -0.10 -5.41 -6.38
CA VAL A 158 0.66 -6.67 -6.49
C VAL A 158 1.50 -6.69 -7.75
N THR A 159 2.61 -7.41 -7.71
CA THR A 159 3.48 -7.68 -8.88
C THR A 159 2.95 -8.83 -9.72
N ALA A 160 3.30 -8.88 -11.01
CA ALA A 160 3.11 -10.08 -11.82
C ALA A 160 3.82 -11.31 -11.21
N GLY A 161 4.97 -11.10 -10.56
CA GLY A 161 5.67 -12.12 -9.78
C GLY A 161 4.81 -12.81 -8.72
N CYS A 162 4.01 -12.05 -7.96
CA CYS A 162 3.05 -12.64 -7.01
C CYS A 162 2.03 -13.55 -7.71
N LEU A 163 1.43 -13.07 -8.80
CA LEU A 163 0.38 -13.80 -9.51
C LEU A 163 0.87 -15.09 -10.19
N ASN A 164 2.11 -15.07 -10.69
CA ASN A 164 2.67 -16.17 -11.47
C ASN A 164 3.41 -17.21 -10.61
N LYS A 165 3.97 -16.82 -9.45
CA LYS A 165 4.88 -17.67 -8.66
C LYS A 165 4.28 -18.16 -7.34
N LEU A 166 3.25 -17.49 -6.83
CA LEU A 166 2.57 -17.91 -5.61
C LEU A 166 1.38 -18.83 -5.93
N SER A 167 1.23 -19.86 -5.12
CA SER A 167 -0.01 -20.63 -5.04
C SER A 167 -1.12 -19.75 -4.46
N ARG A 168 -2.36 -20.23 -4.51
CA ARG A 168 -3.52 -19.49 -3.98
C ARG A 168 -3.38 -19.20 -2.48
N SER A 169 -2.99 -20.20 -1.67
CA SER A 169 -2.80 -20.04 -0.22
C SER A 169 -1.65 -19.09 0.11
N GLU A 170 -0.54 -19.15 -0.64
CA GLU A 170 0.58 -18.22 -0.48
C GLU A 170 0.19 -16.79 -0.86
N LEU A 171 -0.53 -16.59 -1.97
CA LEU A 171 -1.06 -15.29 -2.35
C LEU A 171 -1.99 -14.75 -1.26
N GLN A 172 -2.88 -15.59 -0.73
CA GLN A 172 -3.76 -15.24 0.37
C GLN A 172 -3.00 -14.84 1.64
N GLY A 173 -1.92 -15.55 1.98
CA GLY A 173 -1.02 -15.16 3.08
C GLY A 173 -0.35 -13.80 2.88
N VAL A 174 0.12 -13.49 1.66
CA VAL A 174 0.68 -12.16 1.34
C VAL A 174 -0.39 -11.07 1.42
N ILE A 175 -1.56 -11.30 0.84
CA ILE A 175 -2.65 -10.31 0.88
C ILE A 175 -3.14 -10.10 2.32
N ALA A 176 -3.26 -11.15 3.12
CA ALA A 176 -3.64 -11.05 4.53
C ALA A 176 -2.65 -10.19 5.35
N HIS A 177 -1.35 -10.32 5.07
CA HIS A 177 -0.32 -9.47 5.65
C HIS A 177 -0.54 -8.00 5.28
N GLU A 178 -0.80 -7.69 4.00
CA GLU A 178 -1.12 -6.33 3.55
C GLU A 178 -2.41 -5.79 4.19
N PHE A 179 -3.44 -6.63 4.38
CA PHE A 179 -4.66 -6.25 5.08
C PHE A 179 -4.40 -5.89 6.55
N SER A 180 -3.45 -6.53 7.23
CA SER A 180 -3.04 -6.12 8.58
C SER A 180 -2.51 -4.68 8.61
N HIS A 181 -1.75 -4.27 7.59
CA HIS A 181 -1.30 -2.88 7.46
C HIS A 181 -2.44 -1.90 7.19
N ILE A 182 -3.49 -2.33 6.48
CA ILE A 182 -4.70 -1.52 6.29
C ILE A 182 -5.44 -1.34 7.61
N LEU A 183 -5.73 -2.45 8.30
CA LEU A 183 -6.47 -2.47 9.56
C LEU A 183 -5.78 -1.67 10.66
N ASN A 184 -4.46 -1.81 10.78
CA ASN A 184 -3.66 -1.10 11.80
C ASN A 184 -3.33 0.36 11.42
N GLY A 185 -3.68 0.80 10.21
CA GLY A 185 -3.44 2.16 9.74
C GLY A 185 -1.98 2.47 9.41
N ASP A 186 -1.17 1.44 9.12
CA ASP A 186 0.25 1.57 8.81
C ASP A 186 0.49 2.33 7.50
N MET A 187 -0.45 2.24 6.55
CA MET A 187 -0.38 2.94 5.26
C MET A 187 -0.17 4.46 5.40
N ARG A 188 -0.92 5.11 6.31
CA ARG A 188 -0.82 6.56 6.52
C ARG A 188 0.57 6.94 7.04
N LEU A 189 1.10 6.14 7.97
CA LEU A 189 2.47 6.33 8.44
C LEU A 189 3.46 6.14 7.30
N ASN A 190 3.31 5.08 6.50
CA ASN A 190 4.18 4.77 5.38
C ASN A 190 4.23 5.89 4.33
N ILE A 191 3.09 6.52 4.00
CA ILE A 191 3.03 7.66 3.07
C ILE A 191 3.72 8.90 3.65
N ARG A 192 3.50 9.21 4.94
CA ARG A 192 4.17 10.33 5.61
C ARG A 192 5.68 10.11 5.67
N MET A 193 6.11 8.92 6.06
CA MET A 193 7.52 8.54 6.12
C MET A 193 8.15 8.64 4.73
N MET A 194 7.49 8.16 3.68
CA MET A 194 7.96 8.30 2.29
C MET A 194 8.18 9.76 1.90
N SER A 195 7.24 10.63 2.25
CA SER A 195 7.33 12.06 1.93
C SER A 195 8.48 12.75 2.65
N VAL A 196 8.65 12.41 3.93
CA VAL A 196 9.69 12.95 4.81
C VAL A 196 11.09 12.46 4.39
N LEU A 197 11.23 11.17 4.11
CA LEU A 197 12.45 10.55 3.58
C LEU A 197 12.87 11.16 2.24
N TYR A 198 11.89 11.50 1.40
CA TYR A 198 12.13 12.11 0.09
C TYR A 198 12.81 13.47 0.22
N GLY A 199 12.50 14.27 1.24
CA GLY A 199 13.16 15.56 1.47
C GLY A 199 14.67 15.44 1.67
N ILE A 200 15.11 14.45 2.46
CA ILE A 200 16.54 14.15 2.65
C ILE A 200 17.16 13.56 1.37
N LEU A 201 16.45 12.65 0.70
CA LEU A 201 16.91 12.03 -0.54
C LEU A 201 17.14 13.07 -1.65
N MET A 202 16.35 14.15 -1.69
CA MET A 202 16.52 15.19 -2.70
C MET A 202 17.87 15.89 -2.63
N MET A 203 18.48 16.02 -1.45
CA MET A 203 19.85 16.55 -1.35
C MET A 203 20.84 15.69 -2.13
N PHE A 204 20.75 14.37 -1.98
CA PHE A 204 21.58 13.42 -2.70
C PHE A 204 21.34 13.51 -4.22
N ILE A 205 20.06 13.54 -4.64
CA ILE A 205 19.69 13.63 -6.06
C ILE A 205 20.21 14.91 -6.69
N ILE A 206 20.05 16.06 -6.01
CA ILE A 206 20.52 17.37 -6.50
C ILE A 206 22.05 17.37 -6.59
N GLY A 207 22.76 16.90 -5.56
CA GLY A 207 24.23 16.80 -5.60
C GLY A 207 24.72 15.95 -6.77
N LYS A 208 24.09 14.80 -7.01
CA LYS A 208 24.39 13.92 -8.15
C LYS A 208 24.08 14.59 -9.50
N PHE A 209 22.96 15.30 -9.60
CA PHE A 209 22.54 15.99 -10.82
C PHE A 209 23.53 17.10 -11.18
N ILE A 210 23.94 17.92 -10.20
CA ILE A 210 24.94 18.98 -10.39
C ILE A 210 26.25 18.36 -10.88
N LEU A 211 26.81 17.36 -10.18
CA LEU A 211 28.06 16.71 -10.57
C LEU A 211 28.02 16.12 -11.99
N ARG A 212 26.89 15.52 -12.39
CA ARG A 212 26.72 14.94 -13.73
C ARG A 212 26.63 16.01 -14.82
N GLY A 213 26.02 17.16 -14.53
CA GLY A 213 25.99 18.32 -15.43
C GLY A 213 27.38 18.90 -15.68
N PHE A 214 28.19 19.06 -14.62
CA PHE A 214 29.57 19.54 -14.73
C PHE A 214 30.54 18.51 -15.36
N GLY A 215 30.30 17.20 -15.16
CA GLY A 215 31.08 16.12 -15.78
C GLY A 215 30.90 16.00 -17.31
N ARG A 216 29.80 16.52 -17.88
CA ARG A 216 29.57 16.58 -19.33
C ARG A 216 30.09 17.86 -19.97
N SER A 217 30.15 18.95 -19.20
CA SER A 217 30.73 20.23 -19.64
C SER A 217 32.26 20.17 -19.76
N SER A 218 32.92 19.41 -18.88
CA SER A 218 34.38 19.24 -18.84
C SER A 218 35.00 18.55 -20.06
N TYR A 219 34.20 17.87 -20.91
CA TYR A 219 34.67 17.31 -22.18
C TYR A 219 34.60 18.29 -23.37
N ARG A 220 33.94 19.45 -23.21
CA ARG A 220 33.74 20.45 -24.29
C ARG A 220 34.51 21.76 -24.11
N SER A 221 35.02 22.08 -22.92
CA SER A 221 35.70 23.36 -22.68
C SER A 221 37.20 23.16 -22.37
N ARG A 222 38.01 23.00 -23.41
CA ARG A 222 39.48 23.03 -23.34
C ARG A 222 40.05 24.43 -23.60
N SER A 223 39.26 25.48 -23.41
CA SER A 223 39.62 26.84 -23.80
C SER A 223 39.13 27.86 -22.77
N SER A 224 40.07 28.71 -22.36
CA SER A 224 39.89 29.99 -21.66
C SER A 224 39.90 29.97 -20.12
N SER A 225 41.13 30.07 -19.62
CA SER A 225 41.55 30.69 -18.36
C SER A 225 40.84 32.01 -18.03
N LYS A 226 40.12 32.08 -16.90
CA LYS A 226 40.29 33.08 -15.79
C LYS A 226 39.24 32.93 -14.66
N ASP A 227 38.15 32.20 -14.88
CA ASP A 227 37.03 32.05 -13.91
C ASP A 227 36.92 30.65 -13.26
N GLY A 228 38.03 29.94 -13.10
CA GLY A 228 38.04 28.57 -12.54
C GLY A 228 37.65 28.45 -11.06
N GLY A 229 37.67 29.57 -10.32
CA GLY A 229 37.40 29.56 -8.88
C GLY A 229 35.93 29.27 -8.54
N GLY A 230 34.98 29.90 -9.24
CA GLY A 230 33.55 29.72 -8.97
C GLY A 230 33.06 28.31 -9.28
N GLN A 231 33.62 27.69 -10.34
CA GLN A 231 33.34 26.31 -10.70
C GLN A 231 33.83 25.32 -9.62
N GLY A 232 35.00 25.57 -9.03
CA GLY A 232 35.53 24.76 -7.93
C GLY A 232 34.61 24.78 -6.69
N PHE A 233 34.13 25.97 -6.31
CA PHE A 233 33.19 26.11 -5.19
C PHE A 233 31.89 25.32 -5.41
N ILE A 234 31.30 25.41 -6.61
CA ILE A 234 30.07 24.68 -6.95
C ILE A 234 30.26 23.16 -6.86
N ILE A 235 31.41 22.64 -7.30
CA ILE A 235 31.73 21.20 -7.23
C ILE A 235 31.81 20.74 -5.76
N VAL A 236 32.45 21.53 -4.88
CA VAL A 236 32.54 21.19 -3.45
C VAL A 236 31.16 21.20 -2.79
N VAL A 237 30.31 22.20 -3.10
CA VAL A 237 28.92 22.24 -2.63
C VAL A 237 28.12 21.03 -3.12
N ALA A 238 28.27 20.66 -4.38
CA ALA A 238 27.61 19.48 -4.95
C ALA A 238 28.04 18.17 -4.29
N LEU A 239 29.34 18.05 -3.98
CA LEU A 239 29.89 16.92 -3.25
C LEU A 239 29.38 16.89 -1.80
N ALA A 240 29.28 18.04 -1.13
CA ALA A 240 28.70 18.15 0.20
C ALA A 240 27.22 17.71 0.21
N LEU A 241 26.41 18.18 -0.75
CA LEU A 241 25.02 17.72 -0.93
C LEU A 241 24.94 16.20 -1.14
N LEU A 242 25.82 15.63 -1.96
CA LEU A 242 25.85 14.20 -2.24
C LEU A 242 26.22 13.39 -0.99
N LEU A 243 27.32 13.72 -0.32
CA LEU A 243 27.83 12.95 0.81
C LEU A 243 26.92 13.06 2.04
N ILE A 244 26.46 14.26 2.35
CA ILE A 244 25.56 14.50 3.47
C ILE A 244 24.17 13.93 3.17
N GLY A 245 23.67 14.08 1.93
CA GLY A 245 22.43 13.45 1.49
C GLY A 245 22.50 11.92 1.59
N LEU A 246 23.64 11.32 1.22
CA LEU A 246 23.88 9.89 1.38
C LEU A 246 23.85 9.49 2.87
N MET A 247 24.58 10.20 3.74
CA MET A 247 24.57 9.95 5.18
C MET A 247 23.15 10.07 5.77
N GLY A 248 22.41 11.11 5.39
CA GLY A 248 21.03 11.32 5.80
C GLY A 248 20.13 10.18 5.36
N SER A 249 20.28 9.68 4.12
CA SER A 249 19.51 8.54 3.62
C SER A 249 19.78 7.26 4.42
N ILE A 250 21.02 7.04 4.86
CA ILE A 250 21.43 5.90 5.68
C ILE A 250 20.79 6.02 7.08
N MET A 251 20.88 7.18 7.72
CA MET A 251 20.27 7.43 9.03
C MET A 251 18.76 7.23 8.98
N ALA A 252 18.10 7.73 7.94
CA ALA A 252 16.67 7.62 7.81
C ALA A 252 16.23 6.16 7.53
N ARG A 253 17.05 5.36 6.85
CA ARG A 253 16.85 3.90 6.72
C ARG A 253 16.97 3.17 8.06
N LEU A 254 17.94 3.52 8.91
CA LEU A 254 18.10 2.91 10.24
C LEU A 254 16.91 3.20 11.16
N ILE A 255 16.52 4.48 11.22
CA ILE A 255 15.35 4.96 11.95
C ILE A 255 14.10 4.16 11.55
N LYS A 256 13.92 3.94 10.25
CA LYS A 256 12.81 3.20 9.67
C LYS A 256 12.86 1.69 9.95
N ALA A 257 14.01 1.07 9.76
CA ALA A 257 14.23 -0.36 10.02
C ALA A 257 13.94 -0.71 11.48
N ALA A 258 14.25 0.18 12.42
CA ALA A 258 13.94 -0.02 13.83
C ALA A 258 12.42 -0.08 14.12
N LEU A 259 11.58 0.58 13.32
CA LEU A 259 10.14 0.60 13.53
C LEU A 259 9.36 -0.47 12.78
N SER A 260 9.72 -0.72 11.51
CA SER A 260 8.95 -1.65 10.68
C SER A 260 9.00 -3.05 11.26
N ARG A 261 10.14 -3.49 11.81
CA ARG A 261 10.30 -4.85 12.38
C ARG A 261 9.18 -5.31 13.32
N GLN A 262 8.77 -4.48 14.28
CA GLN A 262 7.69 -4.87 15.22
C GLN A 262 6.32 -4.98 14.52
N ARG A 263 6.08 -4.14 13.51
CA ARG A 263 4.84 -4.15 12.73
C ARG A 263 4.80 -5.33 11.77
N GLU A 264 5.92 -5.71 11.18
CA GLU A 264 6.01 -6.91 10.34
C GLU A 264 5.64 -8.17 11.11
N TYR A 265 6.14 -8.35 12.34
CA TYR A 265 5.78 -9.51 13.17
C TYR A 265 4.30 -9.54 13.53
N LEU A 266 3.70 -8.38 13.78
CA LEU A 266 2.27 -8.28 14.05
C LEU A 266 1.46 -8.57 12.78
N ALA A 267 1.91 -8.07 11.63
CA ALA A 267 1.28 -8.33 10.34
C ALA A 267 1.34 -9.82 9.96
N ASP A 268 2.46 -10.49 10.22
CA ASP A 268 2.60 -11.93 10.02
C ASP A 268 1.64 -12.73 10.91
N ALA A 269 1.52 -12.37 12.19
CA ALA A 269 0.59 -13.01 13.10
C ALA A 269 -0.89 -12.77 12.68
N SER A 270 -1.22 -11.54 12.28
CA SER A 270 -2.55 -11.22 11.74
C SER A 270 -2.84 -11.97 10.45
N ALA A 271 -1.85 -12.17 9.58
CA ALA A 271 -2.02 -12.96 8.37
C ALA A 271 -2.43 -14.40 8.70
N VAL A 272 -1.78 -15.02 9.69
CA VAL A 272 -2.19 -16.34 10.19
C VAL A 272 -3.59 -16.30 10.81
N GLN A 273 -3.92 -15.23 11.55
CA GLN A 273 -5.26 -15.07 12.15
C GLN A 273 -6.37 -14.97 11.09
N PHE A 274 -6.16 -14.17 10.04
CA PHE A 274 -7.16 -13.95 8.99
C PHE A 274 -7.31 -15.17 8.08
N THR A 275 -6.19 -15.81 7.72
CA THR A 275 -6.20 -16.98 6.81
C THR A 275 -6.50 -18.29 7.53
N ARG A 276 -6.25 -18.35 8.84
CA ARG A 276 -6.21 -19.59 9.63
C ARG A 276 -5.24 -20.63 9.07
N ASP A 277 -4.28 -20.20 8.25
CA ASP A 277 -3.29 -21.05 7.59
C ASP A 277 -1.87 -20.45 7.69
N PRO A 278 -1.04 -20.94 8.62
CA PRO A 278 0.36 -20.50 8.72
C PRO A 278 1.23 -20.95 7.54
N SER A 279 0.79 -21.97 6.78
CA SER A 279 1.57 -22.49 5.65
C SER A 279 1.58 -21.54 4.46
N GLY A 280 0.48 -20.80 4.21
CA GLY A 280 0.39 -19.80 3.14
C GLY A 280 1.47 -18.72 3.25
N ILE A 281 1.49 -17.96 4.35
CA ILE A 281 2.47 -16.87 4.51
C ILE A 281 3.91 -17.40 4.65
N SER A 282 4.14 -18.53 5.33
CA SER A 282 5.47 -19.11 5.45
C SER A 282 6.01 -19.61 4.11
N GLY A 283 5.16 -20.20 3.25
CA GLY A 283 5.51 -20.60 1.88
C GLY A 283 5.91 -19.42 1.01
N ALA A 284 5.14 -18.32 1.06
CA ALA A 284 5.47 -17.08 0.35
C ALA A 284 6.83 -16.52 0.78
N LEU A 285 7.10 -16.46 2.09
CA LEU A 285 8.38 -16.00 2.65
C LEU A 285 9.55 -16.90 2.21
N LYS A 286 9.36 -18.23 2.16
CA LYS A 286 10.36 -19.17 1.64
C LYS A 286 10.69 -18.88 0.17
N LYS A 287 9.68 -18.65 -0.68
CA LYS A 287 9.87 -18.33 -2.10
C LYS A 287 10.63 -17.02 -2.31
N ILE A 288 10.38 -16.01 -1.48
CA ILE A 288 11.12 -14.73 -1.49
C ILE A 288 12.57 -14.91 -1.04
N GLY A 289 12.80 -15.64 0.06
CA GLY A 289 14.14 -15.83 0.64
C GLY A 289 15.06 -16.71 -0.20
N GLY A 290 14.48 -17.68 -0.91
CA GLY A 290 15.16 -18.60 -1.79
C GLY A 290 15.42 -18.02 -3.19
N PHE A 291 14.53 -18.35 -4.14
CA PHE A 291 14.83 -18.38 -5.57
C PHE A 291 14.14 -17.28 -6.39
N ALA A 292 12.94 -16.85 -6.00
CA ALA A 292 12.15 -15.92 -6.80
C ALA A 292 12.54 -14.44 -6.57
N GLY A 293 13.03 -14.13 -5.36
CA GLY A 293 13.34 -12.77 -4.94
C GLY A 293 12.11 -11.85 -4.86
N ALA A 294 12.28 -10.70 -4.21
CA ALA A 294 11.25 -9.67 -4.07
C ALA A 294 11.64 -8.34 -4.76
N ARG A 295 12.52 -8.42 -5.76
CA ARG A 295 13.09 -7.24 -6.39
C ARG A 295 12.07 -6.57 -7.30
N ILE A 296 11.99 -5.26 -7.18
CA ILE A 296 11.24 -4.39 -8.09
C ILE A 296 12.26 -3.55 -8.88
N GLU A 297 12.17 -3.57 -10.20
CA GLU A 297 13.05 -2.87 -11.14
C GLU A 297 12.44 -1.54 -11.64
N HIS A 298 11.77 -0.82 -10.73
CA HIS A 298 11.18 0.48 -11.01
C HIS A 298 12.08 1.65 -10.51
N PRO A 299 12.22 2.78 -11.25
CA PRO A 299 13.03 3.94 -10.81
C PRO A 299 12.59 4.55 -9.47
N ARG A 300 11.30 4.44 -9.15
CA ARG A 300 10.72 4.86 -7.85
C ARG A 300 10.63 3.73 -6.82
N GLY A 301 11.07 2.52 -7.17
CA GLY A 301 11.02 1.35 -6.28
C GLY A 301 11.86 1.53 -5.03
N GLU A 302 12.98 2.26 -5.10
CA GLU A 302 13.80 2.57 -3.91
C GLU A 302 13.06 3.49 -2.92
N GLU A 303 12.30 4.47 -3.42
CA GLU A 303 11.49 5.37 -2.59
C GLU A 303 10.33 4.64 -1.91
N ALA A 304 9.71 3.69 -2.62
CA ALA A 304 8.57 2.90 -2.13
C ALA A 304 8.98 1.59 -1.44
N SER A 305 10.28 1.33 -1.31
CA SER A 305 10.86 0.04 -0.89
C SER A 305 10.37 -0.51 0.46
N HIS A 306 9.69 0.30 1.27
CA HIS A 306 9.16 -0.05 2.58
C HIS A 306 7.68 -0.34 2.65
N MET A 307 6.96 -0.05 1.59
CA MET A 307 5.56 -0.45 1.49
C MET A 307 5.45 -1.88 1.00
N PHE A 308 6.53 -2.36 0.40
CA PHE A 308 6.63 -3.65 -0.24
C PHE A 308 6.78 -4.80 0.77
N PHE A 309 5.99 -5.85 0.61
CA PHE A 309 6.03 -7.10 1.37
C PHE A 309 7.44 -7.73 1.47
N GLY A 310 8.22 -7.64 0.39
CA GLY A 310 9.56 -8.21 0.31
C GLY A 310 10.66 -7.18 0.04
N SER A 311 11.85 -7.43 0.58
CA SER A 311 12.98 -6.51 0.47
C SER A 311 13.48 -6.34 -0.96
N CYS A 312 13.56 -5.09 -1.44
CA CYS A 312 14.10 -4.78 -2.78
C CYS A 312 15.64 -4.69 -2.86
N TYR A 313 16.36 -4.85 -1.75
CA TYR A 313 17.83 -4.68 -1.69
C TYR A 313 18.59 -6.00 -1.92
N LYS A 314 19.80 -5.93 -2.49
CA LYS A 314 20.70 -7.09 -2.62
C LYS A 314 21.07 -7.64 -1.23
N LYS A 315 21.14 -8.98 -1.10
CA LYS A 315 21.57 -9.78 0.08
C LYS A 315 22.91 -9.36 0.75
N LYS A 316 23.62 -8.33 0.28
CA LYS A 316 24.97 -7.93 0.74
C LYS A 316 25.02 -6.69 1.65
N LEU A 317 23.91 -5.96 1.85
CA LEU A 317 23.88 -4.93 2.91
C LEU A 317 23.31 -5.53 4.21
N SER A 318 23.93 -5.17 5.33
CA SER A 318 23.72 -5.77 6.65
C SER A 318 22.25 -5.75 7.11
N ASN A 319 21.88 -6.76 7.92
CA ASN A 319 20.57 -6.89 8.61
C ASN A 319 20.12 -5.61 9.36
N LEU A 320 21.05 -4.68 9.61
CA LEU A 320 20.79 -3.40 10.26
C LEU A 320 19.97 -2.43 9.38
N PHE A 321 20.04 -2.55 8.05
CA PHE A 321 19.33 -1.68 7.10
C PHE A 321 18.10 -2.33 6.46
N ALA A 322 17.81 -3.59 6.79
CA ALA A 322 16.64 -4.29 6.28
C ALA A 322 15.38 -3.65 6.90
N THR A 323 14.45 -3.21 6.04
CA THR A 323 13.13 -2.73 6.49
C THR A 323 12.34 -3.86 7.13
N HIS A 324 12.51 -5.09 6.64
CA HIS A 324 11.88 -6.28 7.19
C HIS A 324 12.84 -7.05 8.10
N PRO A 325 12.36 -7.71 9.17
CA PRO A 325 13.15 -8.66 9.92
C PRO A 325 13.69 -9.79 9.02
N PRO A 326 14.76 -10.48 9.44
CA PRO A 326 15.25 -11.65 8.73
C PRO A 326 14.13 -12.67 8.48
N ILE A 327 14.07 -13.20 7.25
CA ILE A 327 13.01 -14.14 6.82
C ILE A 327 12.92 -15.36 7.75
N GLY A 328 14.06 -15.89 8.20
CA GLY A 328 14.09 -17.01 9.15
C GLY A 328 13.42 -16.69 10.49
N GLU A 329 13.62 -15.48 11.02
CA GLU A 329 12.96 -15.05 12.27
C GLU A 329 11.45 -14.88 12.08
N ARG A 330 11.02 -14.36 10.93
CA ARG A 330 9.59 -14.23 10.58
C ARG A 330 8.92 -15.60 10.50
N ILE A 331 9.52 -16.54 9.76
CA ILE A 331 8.99 -17.90 9.59
C ILE A 331 8.93 -18.62 10.95
N ALA A 332 9.97 -18.50 11.78
CA ALA A 332 9.99 -19.09 13.12
C ALA A 332 8.91 -18.49 14.04
N ALA A 333 8.67 -17.18 13.96
CA ALA A 333 7.69 -16.49 14.81
C ALA A 333 6.23 -16.96 14.56
N ILE A 334 5.92 -17.44 13.36
CA ILE A 334 4.61 -17.99 12.99
C ILE A 334 4.56 -19.53 13.06
N GLY A 335 5.55 -20.17 13.68
CA GLY A 335 5.59 -21.63 13.89
C GLY A 335 6.10 -22.44 12.69
N GLY A 336 6.70 -21.80 11.68
CA GLY A 336 7.31 -22.48 10.55
C GLY A 336 8.82 -22.74 10.73
N THR A 337 9.38 -23.63 9.90
CA THR A 337 10.82 -23.91 9.83
C THR A 337 11.45 -23.38 8.53
N PHE A 338 12.66 -22.83 8.61
CA PHE A 338 13.40 -22.30 7.45
C PHE A 338 14.89 -22.64 7.50
N ASP A 339 15.33 -23.55 6.64
CA ASP A 339 16.74 -23.99 6.60
C ASP A 339 17.60 -23.19 5.59
N GLY A 340 17.05 -22.15 4.96
CA GLY A 340 17.77 -21.29 3.99
C GLY A 340 18.20 -21.96 2.68
N ASN A 341 18.21 -23.29 2.64
CA ASN A 341 18.77 -24.13 1.58
C ASN A 341 17.73 -25.10 0.95
N GLN A 342 16.45 -24.97 1.32
CA GLN A 342 15.39 -25.81 0.77
C GLN A 342 15.13 -25.39 -0.69
N HIS A 343 15.60 -26.21 -1.63
CA HIS A 343 15.02 -26.25 -2.97
C HIS A 343 13.53 -26.56 -2.81
N LEU A 344 12.69 -25.59 -3.14
CA LEU A 344 11.26 -25.86 -3.35
C LEU A 344 11.15 -26.97 -4.42
N PRO A 345 10.17 -27.88 -4.30
CA PRO A 345 9.91 -28.87 -5.34
C PRO A 345 9.84 -28.16 -6.70
N LYS A 346 10.56 -28.68 -7.70
CA LYS A 346 10.47 -28.19 -9.08
C LYS A 346 9.03 -28.34 -9.53
N GLY A 347 8.32 -27.22 -9.64
CA GLY A 347 6.93 -27.19 -10.04
C GLY A 347 6.03 -27.90 -9.03
N SER A 348 5.38 -27.15 -8.14
CA SER A 348 3.95 -27.50 -8.02
C SER A 348 3.43 -27.24 -9.42
N GLU A 349 3.02 -28.32 -10.08
CA GLU A 349 2.17 -28.27 -11.25
C GLU A 349 1.25 -27.06 -11.11
N LEU A 350 1.03 -26.36 -12.21
CA LEU A 350 -0.25 -25.68 -12.35
C LEU A 350 -1.25 -26.74 -11.94
N ASP A 351 -1.82 -26.58 -10.76
CA ASP A 351 -3.06 -27.21 -10.38
C ASP A 351 -4.09 -26.56 -11.32
N SER A 352 -4.03 -26.97 -12.59
CA SER A 352 -5.19 -27.28 -13.38
C SER A 352 -5.88 -28.46 -12.70
N GLY A 353 -6.28 -28.26 -11.45
CA GLY A 353 -7.30 -29.03 -10.81
C GLY A 353 -8.54 -28.71 -11.59
N GLN A 354 -8.80 -29.51 -12.63
CA GLN A 354 -10.15 -29.98 -12.80
C GLN A 354 -10.53 -30.56 -11.44
N ILE A 355 -11.22 -29.75 -10.64
CA ILE A 355 -11.87 -30.21 -9.42
C ILE A 355 -12.81 -31.31 -9.91
N SER A 356 -12.42 -32.57 -9.76
CA SER A 356 -13.35 -33.67 -9.93
C SER A 356 -14.45 -33.46 -8.90
N MET A 357 -15.70 -33.49 -9.36
CA MET A 357 -16.91 -33.26 -8.55
C MET A 357 -16.99 -34.13 -7.28
N ASP A 358 -16.21 -35.22 -7.22
CA ASP A 358 -16.08 -36.10 -6.05
C ASP A 358 -15.22 -35.53 -4.91
N GLU A 359 -14.17 -34.75 -5.20
CA GLU A 359 -13.28 -34.22 -4.15
C GLU A 359 -13.92 -33.04 -3.41
N SER A 360 -14.68 -32.20 -4.12
CA SER A 360 -15.52 -31.16 -3.52
C SER A 360 -16.64 -31.76 -2.67
N GLN A 361 -17.17 -32.94 -3.02
CA GLN A 361 -18.12 -33.65 -2.15
C GLN A 361 -17.45 -34.25 -0.91
N SER A 362 -16.20 -34.70 -0.99
CA SER A 362 -15.47 -35.29 0.16
C SER A 362 -15.04 -34.25 1.21
N LEU A 363 -14.72 -33.03 0.79
CA LEU A 363 -14.44 -31.91 1.70
C LEU A 363 -15.72 -31.33 2.30
N VAL A 364 -16.85 -31.45 1.59
CA VAL A 364 -18.18 -31.06 2.09
C VAL A 364 -18.80 -32.13 2.99
N SER A 365 -18.47 -33.42 2.82
CA SER A 365 -18.99 -34.52 3.63
C SER A 365 -18.41 -34.59 5.05
N SER A 366 -17.37 -33.81 5.36
CA SER A 366 -16.87 -33.68 6.73
C SER A 366 -17.68 -32.70 7.59
N PHE A 367 -18.72 -32.07 7.02
CA PHE A 367 -19.60 -31.11 7.70
C PHE A 367 -21.01 -31.63 7.99
N SER A 368 -21.33 -32.88 7.63
CA SER A 368 -22.69 -33.43 7.75
C SER A 368 -23.06 -33.99 9.12
N ASP A 369 -22.18 -33.92 10.14
CA ASP A 369 -22.41 -34.60 11.42
C ASP A 369 -22.84 -33.66 12.56
N SER A 370 -23.75 -32.73 12.27
CA SER A 370 -24.42 -31.94 13.32
C SER A 370 -25.92 -31.74 13.04
N SER A 371 -26.64 -32.82 12.77
CA SER A 371 -28.10 -32.82 12.71
C SER A 371 -28.71 -32.99 14.11
N THR A 372 -28.68 -31.95 14.94
CA THR A 372 -29.65 -31.81 16.06
C THR A 372 -29.57 -30.40 16.64
N TYR A 373 -30.38 -29.48 16.14
CA TYR A 373 -31.04 -28.46 16.97
C TYR A 373 -32.30 -28.02 16.23
N GLY A 374 -33.45 -28.39 16.80
CA GLY A 374 -34.76 -28.06 16.27
C GLY A 374 -35.05 -26.56 16.35
N SER A 375 -35.80 -26.09 15.37
CA SER A 375 -36.42 -24.77 15.28
C SER A 375 -37.38 -24.54 16.45
N ASP A 376 -37.08 -23.58 17.31
CA ASP A 376 -38.02 -23.07 18.33
C ASP A 376 -38.26 -21.56 18.07
N PRO A 377 -39.50 -21.10 17.79
CA PRO A 377 -39.76 -19.74 17.30
C PRO A 377 -39.76 -18.64 18.38
N GLU A 378 -39.49 -18.97 19.65
CA GLU A 378 -39.66 -18.02 20.77
C GLU A 378 -38.35 -17.46 21.39
N ARG A 379 -37.18 -17.70 20.82
CA ARG A 379 -35.93 -17.16 21.40
C ARG A 379 -35.67 -15.70 20.98
N GLY A 380 -35.87 -14.80 21.94
CA GLY A 380 -35.53 -13.38 21.85
C GLY A 380 -34.04 -13.11 21.58
N PHE A 381 -33.80 -11.93 21.02
CA PHE A 381 -32.51 -11.40 20.56
C PHE A 381 -31.39 -11.46 21.62
N PHE A 382 -30.29 -12.12 21.24
CA PHE A 382 -28.94 -12.18 21.84
C PHE A 382 -28.81 -12.71 23.28
N GLU A 383 -28.28 -13.93 23.41
CA GLU A 383 -27.79 -14.47 24.70
C GLU A 383 -26.28 -14.20 24.87
N GLU A 384 -25.81 -14.17 26.13
CA GLU A 384 -24.39 -13.97 26.50
C GLU A 384 -23.44 -15.02 25.87
N LYS A 385 -23.98 -16.18 25.44
CA LYS A 385 -23.24 -17.21 24.69
C LYS A 385 -22.87 -16.78 23.26
N ASP A 386 -23.63 -15.88 22.64
CA ASP A 386 -23.37 -15.39 21.28
C ASP A 386 -22.16 -14.43 21.25
N LEU A 387 -21.86 -13.76 22.36
CA LEU A 387 -20.68 -12.89 22.49
C LEU A 387 -19.36 -13.66 22.38
N ASN A 388 -19.34 -14.93 22.82
CA ASN A 388 -18.18 -15.81 22.69
C ASN A 388 -18.03 -16.43 21.29
N GLN A 389 -19.00 -16.23 20.39
CA GLN A 389 -19.00 -16.73 19.02
C GLN A 389 -18.63 -15.65 17.98
N ILE A 390 -18.45 -14.40 18.43
CA ILE A 390 -17.98 -13.30 17.57
C ILE A 390 -16.60 -13.66 16.99
N GLY A 391 -16.55 -13.89 15.68
CA GLY A 391 -15.33 -14.25 14.94
C GLY A 391 -15.18 -15.73 14.60
N GLN A 392 -16.11 -16.59 15.02
CA GLN A 392 -16.20 -17.98 14.56
C GLN A 392 -17.30 -18.10 13.50
N ILE A 393 -16.91 -18.27 12.24
CA ILE A 393 -17.84 -18.57 11.14
C ILE A 393 -18.38 -19.98 11.40
N MET A 394 -19.66 -20.07 11.76
CA MET A 394 -20.35 -21.34 11.99
C MET A 394 -20.83 -21.90 10.65
N ALA A 395 -20.83 -23.23 10.50
CA ALA A 395 -21.14 -23.89 9.22
C ALA A 395 -22.56 -23.59 8.73
N ASP A 396 -23.51 -23.43 9.65
CA ASP A 396 -24.89 -23.02 9.39
C ASP A 396 -24.98 -21.59 8.80
N GLN A 397 -24.18 -20.65 9.32
CA GLN A 397 -24.13 -19.28 8.81
C GLN A 397 -23.60 -19.21 7.38
N VAL A 398 -22.63 -20.05 7.02
CA VAL A 398 -22.11 -20.14 5.64
C VAL A 398 -23.17 -20.69 4.69
N VAL A 399 -23.92 -21.72 5.11
CA VAL A 399 -25.00 -22.30 4.31
C VAL A 399 -26.12 -21.28 4.08
N VAL A 400 -26.49 -20.51 5.11
CA VAL A 400 -27.49 -19.43 4.97
C VAL A 400 -26.99 -18.34 4.02
N ALA A 401 -25.73 -17.89 4.15
CA ALA A 401 -25.15 -16.90 3.25
C ALA A 401 -25.08 -17.40 1.79
N GLN A 402 -24.67 -18.66 1.58
CA GLN A 402 -24.66 -19.28 0.26
C GLN A 402 -26.06 -19.37 -0.35
N ARG A 403 -27.08 -19.71 0.46
CA ARG A 403 -28.47 -19.72 -0.01
C ARG A 403 -28.89 -18.32 -0.48
N ILE A 404 -28.68 -17.30 0.35
CA ILE A 404 -29.06 -15.91 0.02
C ILE A 404 -28.38 -15.47 -1.29
N VAL A 405 -27.08 -15.74 -1.44
CA VAL A 405 -26.35 -15.36 -2.68
C VAL A 405 -26.82 -16.18 -3.88
N SER A 406 -27.15 -17.46 -3.70
CA SER A 406 -27.65 -18.32 -4.78
C SER A 406 -29.07 -17.98 -5.26
N GLU A 407 -29.84 -17.26 -4.44
CA GLU A 407 -31.19 -16.78 -4.78
C GLU A 407 -31.14 -15.50 -5.62
N ILE A 408 -30.02 -14.76 -5.59
CA ILE A 408 -29.82 -13.56 -6.42
C ILE A 408 -29.46 -13.96 -7.86
N ASP A 409 -30.16 -13.38 -8.82
CA ASP A 409 -29.90 -13.58 -10.25
C ASP A 409 -28.44 -13.22 -10.61
N GLU A 410 -27.74 -14.12 -11.32
CA GLU A 410 -26.35 -13.95 -11.73
C GLU A 410 -26.13 -12.68 -12.57
N SER A 411 -27.16 -12.25 -13.32
CA SER A 411 -27.14 -10.98 -14.06
C SER A 411 -27.01 -9.76 -13.13
N LEU A 412 -27.72 -9.75 -11.99
CA LEU A 412 -27.64 -8.68 -10.99
C LEU A 412 -26.28 -8.67 -10.30
N ILE A 413 -25.74 -9.85 -9.96
CA ILE A 413 -24.39 -9.98 -9.40
C ILE A 413 -23.35 -9.41 -10.38
N SER A 414 -23.45 -9.73 -11.67
CA SER A 414 -22.52 -9.18 -12.68
C SER A 414 -22.62 -7.65 -12.83
N LEU A 415 -23.84 -7.09 -12.71
CA LEU A 415 -24.12 -5.67 -12.77
C LEU A 415 -23.61 -4.92 -11.53
N VAL A 416 -23.73 -5.50 -10.34
CA VAL A 416 -23.33 -4.88 -9.07
C VAL A 416 -21.83 -4.56 -9.00
N HIS A 417 -21.01 -5.32 -9.73
CA HIS A 417 -19.58 -5.10 -9.82
C HIS A 417 -19.18 -3.99 -10.82
N GLN A 418 -20.11 -3.53 -11.67
CA GLN A 418 -19.91 -2.42 -12.59
C GLN A 418 -20.33 -1.10 -11.95
N LYS A 419 -19.64 0.01 -12.26
CA LYS A 419 -19.98 1.33 -11.69
C LYS A 419 -21.41 1.76 -12.04
N SER A 420 -21.78 1.64 -13.31
CA SER A 420 -23.10 2.02 -13.83
C SER A 420 -24.21 1.13 -13.27
N GLY A 421 -23.94 -0.18 -13.13
CA GLY A 421 -24.88 -1.13 -12.51
C GLY A 421 -25.05 -0.91 -11.00
N ALA A 422 -23.98 -0.66 -10.25
CA ALA A 422 -24.05 -0.39 -8.82
C ALA A 422 -24.86 0.88 -8.50
N LEU A 423 -24.67 1.95 -9.28
CA LEU A 423 -25.50 3.17 -9.18
C LEU A 423 -26.98 2.86 -9.46
N ALA A 424 -27.26 2.13 -10.54
CA ALA A 424 -28.61 1.73 -10.90
C ALA A 424 -29.30 0.92 -9.79
N ILE A 425 -28.59 -0.04 -9.18
CA ILE A 425 -29.09 -0.86 -8.07
C ILE A 425 -29.45 0.00 -6.85
N VAL A 426 -28.59 0.95 -6.47
CA VAL A 426 -28.90 1.86 -5.35
C VAL A 426 -30.13 2.71 -5.65
N TYR A 427 -30.24 3.26 -6.87
CA TYR A 427 -31.43 4.03 -7.25
C TYR A 427 -32.70 3.18 -7.26
N SER A 428 -32.63 1.93 -7.72
CA SER A 428 -33.75 0.98 -7.68
C SER A 428 -34.15 0.63 -6.24
N LEU A 429 -33.19 0.47 -5.33
CA LEU A 429 -33.45 0.20 -3.91
C LEU A 429 -34.11 1.38 -3.17
N LEU A 430 -33.94 2.61 -3.67
CA LEU A 430 -34.49 3.84 -3.09
C LEU A 430 -35.85 4.25 -3.69
N LEU A 431 -36.40 3.44 -4.61
CA LEU A 431 -37.72 3.72 -5.18
C LEU A 431 -38.82 3.57 -4.12
N SER A 432 -39.78 4.49 -4.17
CA SER A 432 -40.96 4.45 -3.31
C SER A 432 -41.95 3.36 -3.77
N GLU A 433 -42.62 2.73 -2.81
CA GLU A 433 -43.77 1.86 -3.07
C GLU A 433 -44.96 2.66 -3.64
N GLU A 434 -45.07 3.95 -3.28
CA GLU A 434 -46.11 4.84 -3.79
C GLU A 434 -45.90 5.18 -5.28
N GLU A 435 -46.88 4.84 -6.10
CA GLU A 435 -46.81 4.98 -7.57
C GLU A 435 -46.54 6.42 -8.03
N GLN A 436 -47.19 7.41 -7.40
CA GLN A 436 -47.01 8.82 -7.76
C GLN A 436 -45.59 9.31 -7.46
N VAL A 437 -45.04 8.93 -6.31
CA VAL A 437 -43.67 9.30 -5.90
C VAL A 437 -42.65 8.57 -6.79
N ARG A 438 -42.89 7.30 -7.10
CA ARG A 438 -42.04 6.49 -7.96
C ARG A 438 -41.95 7.08 -9.37
N ASP A 439 -43.05 7.54 -9.95
CA ASP A 439 -43.06 8.17 -11.28
C ASP A 439 -42.23 9.47 -11.32
N ASP A 440 -42.29 10.26 -10.25
CA ASP A 440 -41.49 11.49 -10.15
C ASP A 440 -40.01 11.19 -9.92
N GLN A 441 -39.67 10.19 -9.09
CA GLN A 441 -38.31 9.67 -8.95
C GLN A 441 -37.77 9.17 -10.30
N PHE A 442 -38.58 8.45 -11.09
CA PHE A 442 -38.18 7.95 -12.40
C PHE A 442 -37.83 9.08 -13.36
N LYS A 443 -38.56 10.20 -13.33
CA LYS A 443 -38.25 11.41 -14.14
C LYS A 443 -36.94 12.05 -13.70
N ILE A 444 -36.70 12.17 -12.39
CA ILE A 444 -35.47 12.75 -11.84
C ILE A 444 -34.26 11.92 -12.27
N ILE A 445 -34.32 10.59 -12.13
CA ILE A 445 -33.26 9.66 -12.54
C ILE A 445 -33.01 9.77 -14.04
N LYS A 446 -34.06 9.82 -14.87
CA LYS A 446 -33.94 9.95 -16.33
C LYS A 446 -33.24 11.22 -16.79
N VAL A 447 -33.45 12.34 -16.10
CA VAL A 447 -32.85 13.64 -16.47
C VAL A 447 -31.43 13.78 -15.93
N SER A 448 -31.15 13.18 -14.77
CA SER A 448 -29.93 13.46 -14.00
C SER A 448 -28.84 12.41 -14.17
N CYS A 449 -29.20 11.19 -14.60
CA CYS A 449 -28.24 10.09 -14.80
C CYS A 449 -27.70 10.01 -16.23
N GLU A 450 -26.52 9.41 -16.36
CA GLU A 450 -25.95 9.04 -17.66
C GLU A 450 -26.78 7.95 -18.34
N ASP A 451 -26.79 7.93 -19.67
CA ASP A 451 -27.61 7.01 -20.48
C ASP A 451 -27.40 5.53 -20.12
N GLU A 452 -26.16 5.15 -19.80
CA GLU A 452 -25.82 3.78 -19.42
C GLU A 452 -26.43 3.39 -18.07
N VAL A 453 -26.36 4.28 -17.08
CA VAL A 453 -26.95 4.08 -15.74
C VAL A 453 -28.46 3.96 -15.85
N PHE A 454 -29.10 4.86 -16.61
CA PHE A 454 -30.55 4.84 -16.80
C PHE A 454 -31.03 3.58 -17.53
N LYS A 455 -30.26 3.11 -18.53
CA LYS A 455 -30.57 1.87 -19.24
C LYS A 455 -30.53 0.66 -18.30
N ASN A 456 -29.50 0.57 -17.46
CA ASN A 456 -29.38 -0.50 -16.47
C ASN A 456 -30.51 -0.40 -15.44
N PHE A 457 -30.78 0.79 -14.91
CA PHE A 457 -31.87 1.06 -13.95
C PHE A 457 -33.23 0.61 -14.48
N LYS A 458 -33.58 0.98 -15.71
CA LYS A 458 -34.85 0.58 -16.34
C LYS A 458 -34.99 -0.94 -16.52
N THR A 459 -33.86 -1.65 -16.65
CA THR A 459 -33.86 -3.10 -16.84
C THR A 459 -34.09 -3.84 -15.54
N ILE A 460 -33.61 -3.29 -14.41
CA ILE A 460 -33.56 -3.99 -13.11
C ILE A 460 -34.54 -3.45 -12.06
N SER A 461 -35.14 -2.27 -12.27
CA SER A 461 -35.99 -1.61 -11.25
C SER A 461 -37.13 -2.48 -10.76
N ASP A 462 -37.79 -3.17 -11.69
CA ASP A 462 -38.97 -3.99 -11.39
C ASP A 462 -38.54 -5.26 -10.63
N GLN A 463 -37.44 -5.88 -11.06
CA GLN A 463 -36.86 -7.07 -10.41
C GLN A 463 -36.42 -6.80 -8.97
N ILE A 464 -35.85 -5.62 -8.69
CA ILE A 464 -35.37 -5.25 -7.36
C ILE A 464 -36.52 -4.89 -6.43
N THR A 465 -37.61 -4.29 -6.95
CA THR A 465 -38.76 -3.89 -6.14
C THR A 465 -39.41 -5.10 -5.45
N ASP A 466 -39.56 -6.20 -6.20
CA ASP A 466 -40.21 -7.45 -5.75
C ASP A 466 -39.31 -8.34 -4.86
N MET A 467 -38.06 -7.94 -4.65
CA MET A 467 -37.04 -8.73 -3.96
C MET A 467 -37.18 -8.68 -2.43
N HIS A 468 -36.79 -9.77 -1.74
CA HIS A 468 -36.86 -9.84 -0.28
C HIS A 468 -35.82 -8.92 0.38
N SER A 469 -36.12 -8.39 1.58
CA SER A 469 -35.26 -7.42 2.27
C SER A 469 -33.83 -7.92 2.52
N THR A 470 -33.63 -9.23 2.74
CA THR A 470 -32.30 -9.83 2.93
C THR A 470 -31.45 -9.80 1.67
N GLU A 471 -32.05 -10.06 0.51
CA GLU A 471 -31.39 -10.03 -0.81
C GLU A 471 -31.06 -8.58 -1.19
N LYS A 472 -31.98 -7.64 -0.90
CA LYS A 472 -31.76 -6.19 -1.06
C LYS A 472 -30.54 -5.70 -0.27
N ILE A 473 -30.40 -6.12 0.99
CA ILE A 473 -29.24 -5.79 1.84
C ILE A 473 -27.96 -6.41 1.29
N ALA A 474 -28.01 -7.67 0.85
CA ALA A 474 -26.86 -8.35 0.26
C ALA A 474 -26.39 -7.64 -1.02
N LEU A 475 -27.31 -7.25 -1.92
CA LEU A 475 -26.98 -6.47 -3.12
C LEU A 475 -26.37 -5.12 -2.79
N LEU A 476 -26.87 -4.43 -1.77
CA LEU A 476 -26.30 -3.16 -1.34
C LEU A 476 -24.85 -3.32 -0.86
N ASP A 477 -24.58 -4.37 -0.07
CA ASP A 477 -23.22 -4.65 0.43
C ASP A 477 -22.26 -5.00 -0.73
N LEU A 478 -22.74 -5.80 -1.69
CA LEU A 478 -22.01 -6.12 -2.92
C LEU A 478 -21.76 -4.91 -3.83
N ALA A 479 -22.58 -3.86 -3.74
CA ALA A 479 -22.42 -2.63 -4.52
C ALA A 479 -21.32 -1.69 -3.98
N ILE A 480 -20.99 -1.78 -2.69
CA ILE A 480 -20.04 -0.88 -2.03
C ILE A 480 -18.67 -0.82 -2.76
N PRO A 481 -18.04 -1.94 -3.16
CA PRO A 481 -16.76 -1.91 -3.86
C PRO A 481 -16.79 -1.18 -5.21
N ALA A 482 -17.91 -1.24 -5.94
CA ALA A 482 -18.08 -0.54 -7.21
C ALA A 482 -18.34 0.96 -7.01
N LEU A 483 -19.20 1.32 -6.04
CA LEU A 483 -19.49 2.72 -5.68
C LEU A 483 -18.25 3.46 -5.16
N ARG A 484 -17.33 2.77 -4.48
CA ARG A 484 -16.06 3.37 -4.03
C ARG A 484 -15.12 3.77 -5.18
N ARG A 485 -15.38 3.32 -6.40
CA ARG A 485 -14.57 3.67 -7.59
C ARG A 485 -15.11 4.88 -8.33
N LEU A 486 -16.17 5.52 -7.82
CA LEU A 486 -16.70 6.75 -8.40
C LEU A 486 -15.66 7.87 -8.33
N SER A 487 -15.56 8.65 -9.39
CA SER A 487 -14.77 9.87 -9.39
C SER A 487 -15.37 10.89 -8.40
N PRO A 488 -14.61 11.89 -7.93
CA PRO A 488 -15.14 12.92 -7.03
C PRO A 488 -16.34 13.68 -7.61
N GLU A 489 -16.42 13.83 -8.94
CA GLU A 489 -17.55 14.45 -9.63
C GLU A 489 -18.76 13.51 -9.70
N GLU A 490 -18.53 12.24 -10.06
CA GLU A 490 -19.57 11.20 -10.07
C GLU A 490 -20.19 11.02 -8.69
N TYR A 491 -19.37 10.98 -7.63
CA TYR A 491 -19.84 10.85 -6.25
C TYR A 491 -20.69 12.05 -5.80
N ARG A 492 -20.32 13.28 -6.20
CA ARG A 492 -21.14 14.47 -5.90
C ARG A 492 -22.49 14.39 -6.58
N LYS A 493 -22.53 14.07 -7.87
CA LYS A 493 -23.80 13.88 -8.61
C LYS A 493 -24.65 12.77 -7.99
N PHE A 494 -24.03 11.66 -7.60
CA PHE A 494 -24.71 10.58 -6.91
C PHE A 494 -25.36 11.06 -5.60
N CYS A 495 -24.65 11.82 -4.77
CA CYS A 495 -25.21 12.40 -3.55
C CYS A 495 -26.30 13.45 -3.83
N GLU A 496 -26.18 14.25 -4.90
CA GLU A 496 -27.20 15.22 -5.31
C GLU A 496 -28.50 14.57 -5.81
N ILE A 497 -28.42 13.36 -6.36
CA ILE A 497 -29.59 12.61 -6.82
C ILE A 497 -30.29 11.90 -5.66
N ILE A 498 -29.54 11.49 -4.63
CA ILE A 498 -30.09 10.79 -3.45
C ILE A 498 -30.72 11.75 -2.44
N ASN A 499 -30.15 12.94 -2.26
CA ASN A 499 -30.67 13.96 -1.34
C ASN A 499 -31.75 14.81 -2.00
#